data_AF-A0A6V7K1J8-F1
#
_entry.id   AF-A0A6V7K1J8-F1
#
_cell.length_a   1.000
_cell.length_b   1.000
_cell.length_c   1.000
_cell.angle_alpha   90.00
_cell.angle_beta   90.00
_cell.angle_gamma   90.00
#
_symmetry.space_group_name_H-M   'P 1'
#
loop_
_entity.id
_entity.type
_entity.pdbx_description
1 polymer ?
#
loop_
_entity_poly.entity_id
_entity_poly.type
_entity_poly.pdbx_seq_one_letter_code
_entity_poly.pdbx_strand_id
1 'polypeptide(L)' 'LQAFFLVEDDVMDRSAVRRGQPCWYLQKNIGLSAINDGILLESSIYQLLKKHFQNDPCYVDLVETFHD' A
#
# COMPACT_ATOMS: atom_id res chain seq x y z
N LEU A 1 2.79 4.43 0.13
CA LEU A 1 1.54 4.76 0.85
C LEU A 1 0.33 4.85 -0.09
N GLN A 2 0.31 5.74 -1.09
CA GLN A 2 -0.85 5.92 -1.98
C GLN A 2 -1.44 4.61 -2.56
N ALA A 3 -0.59 3.66 -2.99
CA ALA A 3 -1.06 2.41 -3.58
C ALA A 3 -1.86 1.54 -2.60
N PHE A 4 -1.47 1.48 -1.32
CA PHE A 4 -2.23 0.79 -0.27
C PHE A 4 -3.63 1.39 -0.15
N PHE A 5 -3.72 2.71 0.04
CA PHE A 5 -5.01 3.38 0.18
C PHE A 5 -5.92 3.19 -1.03
N LEU A 6 -5.38 3.29 -2.25
CA LEU A 6 -6.20 3.09 -3.45
C LEU A 6 -6.76 1.67 -3.58
N VAL A 7 -6.02 0.65 -3.15
CA VAL A 7 -6.50 -0.73 -3.19
C VAL A 7 -7.65 -0.94 -2.19
N GLU A 8 -7.51 -0.46 -0.96
CA GLU A 8 -8.57 -0.55 0.05
C GLU A 8 -9.79 0.30 -0.33
N ASP A 9 -9.56 1.54 -0.77
CA ASP A 9 -10.59 2.48 -1.24
C ASP A 9 -11.43 1.87 -2.38
N ASP A 10 -10.76 1.28 -3.38
CA ASP A 10 -11.46 0.63 -4.49
C ASP A 10 -12.38 -0.50 -4.02
N VAL A 11 -11.97 -1.27 -2.99
CA VAL A 11 -12.79 -2.34 -2.39
C VAL A 11 -13.97 -1.76 -1.60
N MET A 12 -13.70 -0.76 -0.74
CA MET A 12 -14.71 -0.12 0.11
C MET A 12 -15.82 0.56 -0.71
N ASP A 13 -15.42 1.31 -1.75
CA ASP A 13 -16.32 2.08 -2.61
C ASP A 13 -16.91 1.26 -3.77
N ARG A 14 -16.44 0.02 -3.93
CA ARG A 14 -16.80 -0.86 -5.06
C ARG A 14 -16.51 -0.21 -6.42
N SER A 15 -15.36 0.45 -6.51
CA SER A 15 -14.92 1.14 -7.73
C SER A 15 -14.61 0.16 -8.86
N ALA A 16 -14.98 0.50 -10.09
CA ALA A 16 -14.78 -0.37 -11.24
C ALA A 16 -13.42 -0.19 -11.93
N VAL A 17 -12.94 1.04 -12.02
CA VAL A 17 -11.76 1.42 -12.82
C VAL A 17 -10.86 2.37 -12.05
N ARG A 18 -9.56 2.07 -12.05
CA ARG A 18 -8.50 2.93 -11.52
C ARG A 18 -7.40 3.07 -12.56
N ARG A 19 -7.00 4.31 -12.88
CA ARG A 19 -5.94 4.61 -13.88
C ARG A 19 -6.19 3.95 -15.25
N GLY A 20 -7.46 3.88 -15.67
CA GLY A 20 -7.87 3.32 -16.97
C GLY A 20 -7.86 1.79 -17.05
N GLN A 21 -7.70 1.08 -15.93
CA GLN A 21 -7.74 -0.39 -15.84
C GLN A 21 -8.73 -0.83 -14.76
N PRO A 22 -9.25 -2.08 -14.81
CA PRO A 22 -10.04 -2.62 -13.72
C PRO A 22 -9.30 -2.51 -12.37
N CYS A 23 -10.02 -2.09 -11.33
CA CYS A 23 -9.49 -2.00 -9.97
C CYS A 23 -8.86 -3.33 -9.52
N TRP A 24 -7.89 -3.28 -8.62
CA TRP A 24 -7.07 -4.46 -8.28
C TRP A 24 -7.92 -5.65 -7.84
N TYR A 25 -8.93 -5.43 -7.00
CA TYR A 25 -9.83 -6.48 -6.50
C TYR A 25 -10.74 -7.10 -7.57
N LEU A 26 -10.88 -6.45 -8.74
CA LEU A 26 -11.64 -6.95 -9.89
C LEU A 26 -10.80 -7.75 -10.88
N GLN A 27 -9.48 -7.80 -10.68
CA GLN A 27 -8.60 -8.63 -11.51
C GLN A 27 -8.91 -10.11 -11.32
N LYS A 28 -8.73 -10.89 -12.39
CA LYS A 28 -9.01 -12.34 -12.38
C LYS A 28 -8.21 -13.02 -11.26
N ASN A 29 -8.91 -13.74 -10.39
CA ASN A 29 -8.37 -14.48 -9.24
C ASN A 29 -7.86 -13.63 -8.05
N ILE A 30 -8.09 -12.32 -8.01
CA ILE A 30 -7.71 -11.49 -6.86
C ILE A 30 -8.87 -11.40 -5.85
N GLY A 31 -10.00 -10.81 -6.23
CA GLY A 31 -11.13 -10.65 -5.32
C GLY A 31 -10.73 -9.93 -4.02
N LEU A 32 -11.27 -10.38 -2.89
CA LEU A 32 -10.98 -9.78 -1.58
C LEU A 32 -9.58 -10.07 -1.03
N SER A 33 -8.78 -10.93 -1.68
CA SER A 33 -7.35 -11.05 -1.36
C SER A 33 -6.60 -9.73 -1.60
N ALA A 34 -7.17 -8.83 -2.40
CA ALA A 34 -6.70 -7.46 -2.56
C ALA A 34 -6.49 -6.71 -1.23
N ILE A 35 -7.30 -6.99 -0.20
CA ILE A 35 -7.14 -6.37 1.14
C ILE A 35 -5.78 -6.76 1.74
N ASN A 36 -5.44 -8.05 1.69
CA ASN A 36 -4.14 -8.50 2.16
C ASN A 36 -3.00 -7.92 1.31
N ASP A 37 -3.19 -7.81 -0.01
CA ASP A 37 -2.21 -7.19 -0.90
C ASP A 37 -2.00 -5.70 -0.56
N GLY A 38 -3.05 -4.99 -0.17
CA GLY A 38 -3.00 -3.62 0.37
C GLY A 38 -2.08 -3.55 1.61
N ILE A 39 -2.30 -4.41 2.59
CA ILE A 39 -1.47 -4.49 3.81
C ILE A 39 0.00 -4.80 3.46
N LEU A 40 0.25 -5.66 2.47
CA LEU A 40 1.61 -5.93 1.98
C LEU A 40 2.25 -4.69 1.34
N LEU A 41 1.49 -3.89 0.58
CA LEU A 41 1.96 -2.62 0.02
C LEU A 41 2.33 -1.62 1.11
N GLU A 42 1.53 -1.51 2.18
CA GLU A 42 1.87 -0.70 3.35
C GLU A 42 3.14 -1.21 4.03
N SER A 43 3.20 -2.49 4.36
CA SER A 43 4.34 -3.14 5.02
C SER A 43 5.65 -2.96 4.23
N SER A 44 5.57 -2.94 2.90
CA SER A 44 6.73 -2.74 2.03
C SER A 44 7.43 -1.39 2.25
N ILE A 45 6.69 -0.36 2.69
CA ILE A 45 7.24 0.97 3.00
C ILE A 45 8.26 0.83 4.12
N TYR A 46 7.89 0.22 5.24
CA TYR A 46 8.77 0.06 6.40
C TYR A 46 9.95 -0.87 6.11
N GLN A 47 9.76 -1.89 5.26
CA GLN A 47 10.87 -2.72 4.79
C GLN A 47 11.89 -1.90 3.98
N LEU A 48 11.43 -1.00 3.11
CA LEU A 48 12.30 -0.13 2.33
C LEU A 48 12.99 0.92 3.21
N LEU A 49 12.25 1.55 4.13
CA LEU A 49 12.82 2.49 5.10
C LEU A 49 13.95 1.83 5.90
N LYS A 50 13.69 0.66 6.48
CA LYS A 50 14.70 -0.09 7.22
C LYS A 50 15.87 -0.50 6.34
N LYS A 51 15.62 -1.04 5.15
CA LYS A 51 16.71 -1.52 4.27
C LYS A 51 17.66 -0.41 3.85
N HIS A 52 17.14 0.77 3.56
CA HIS A 52 17.91 1.85 2.96
C HIS A 52 18.39 2.92 3.95
N PHE A 53 17.64 3.14 5.03
CA PHE A 53 17.87 4.27 5.93
C PHE A 53 18.15 3.87 7.38
N GLN A 54 18.18 2.57 7.75
CA GLN A 54 18.36 2.15 9.16
C GLN A 54 19.60 2.72 9.88
N ASN A 55 20.65 3.10 9.12
CA ASN A 55 21.88 3.65 9.68
C ASN A 55 21.94 5.18 9.57
N ASP A 56 20.96 5.81 8.92
CA ASP A 56 20.91 7.25 8.75
C ASP A 56 20.35 7.90 10.02
N PRO A 57 20.88 9.07 10.46
CA PRO A 57 20.43 9.73 11.68
C PRO A 57 18.93 10.05 11.73
N CYS A 58 18.29 10.22 10.57
CA CYS A 58 16.87 10.54 10.45
C CYS A 58 15.95 9.31 10.31
N TYR A 59 16.45 8.08 10.48
CA TYR A 59 15.64 6.87 10.31
C TYR A 59 14.35 6.88 11.14
N VAL A 60 14.45 7.30 12.40
CA VAL A 60 13.30 7.35 13.33
C VAL A 60 12.29 8.39 12.83
N ASP A 61 12.74 9.60 12.49
CA ASP A 61 11.88 10.65 11.95
C ASP A 61 11.16 10.21 10.67
N LEU A 62 11.86 9.46 9.80
CA LEU A 62 11.26 8.89 8.58
C LEU A 62 10.18 7.86 8.92
N VAL A 63 10.44 6.93 9.85
CA VAL A 63 9.44 5.93 10.25
C VAL A 63 8.22 6.59 10.90
N GLU A 64 8.43 7.58 11.76
CA GLU A 64 7.34 8.35 12.40
C GLU A 64 6.51 9.10 11.36
N THR A 65 7.15 9.78 10.40
CA THR A 65 6.46 10.52 9.32
C THR A 65 5.55 9.62 8.47
N PHE A 66 5.87 8.33 8.33
CA PHE A 66 5.05 7.39 7.55
C PHE A 66 4.01 6.63 8.40
N HIS A 67 4.12 6.66 9.73
CA HIS A 67 3.12 6.11 10.65
C HIS A 67 1.99 7.11 11.00
N ASP A 68 2.30 8.41 10.99
CA ASP A 68 1.33 9.51 11.18
C ASP A 68 0.38 9.68 9.96
#